data_AF-A0A6J3KFL3-F1
#
_entry.id   AF-A0A6J3KFL3-F1
#
_cell.length_a   1.000
_cell.length_b   1.000
_cell.length_c   1.000
_cell.angle_alpha   90.00
_cell.angle_beta   90.00
_cell.angle_gamma   90.00
#
_symmetry.space_group_name_H-M   'P 1'
#
loop_
_entity.id
_entity.type
_entity.pdbx_description
1 polymer ?
#
loop_
_entity_poly.entity_id
_entity_poly.type
_entity_poly.pdbx_seq_one_letter_code
_entity_poly.pdbx_strand_id
1 'polypeptide(L)'
;MSCCCCTDEPSSKVEPGTPDHEGMSTRQPDQFFVTDRSCTDILSLIVLIGLVIGFGFLMSIVAQKGDIYRVVNGYDDCANVCGRITERERSNNSDFACKGKDMRKNRYLQITVDTRGVRTRTCVEKCGPQDTVFLNRCVKNETMESITSLITKLGLDNFYKEASRDLSVASREIVYLLLIALAISFGILIAFRYMVQWIVYIVLTAVILASIGGSAFLWLTWYWEKKAVQTHEIDVEDSSEQAYIVYAIILTAVTVIILLIILVMRKRIALVMQLFHEAGKAVYAMPVLLLQPVYTYLLIGLTVCGWLYCMLWIESAGNIYKNRKSHIHFRKDSVLVATRWYNLFFFFVTCEFLLGCQHIVVAGAVARWFFTRDKKQVSLPVVKSFGYLIRYHLGTVAFGALIIGIVRLIRAIISFVQNRLKKYDNDCVRLILWCCHCCFWCFECALRFLTRNAYIETAIYGCNFCTGGKKAFQALASNVLRVAAINSVGDFVLFLGKVTVVTLTVVSGIYLLQKKEGLHYPWVPIALAGFFAMLVAHCFISIYEMIIDTIFICFCEDYAKNDGINRPYFMSRGLMEFVENSKKALRYADHHS
;
A
#
# COMPACT_ATOMS: atom_id res chain seq x y z
N MET A 1 -26.19 23.09 25.72
CA MET A 1 -25.81 24.17 24.79
C MET A 1 -25.14 23.51 23.60
N SER A 2 -25.92 22.93 22.69
CA SER A 2 -26.48 23.53 21.46
C SER A 2 -25.45 23.45 20.33
N CYS A 3 -25.63 22.77 19.19
CA CYS A 3 -26.83 22.34 18.48
C CYS A 3 -26.63 20.98 17.79
N CYS A 4 -27.55 20.04 18.04
CA CYS A 4 -27.84 18.91 17.16
C CYS A 4 -29.31 19.01 16.77
N CYS A 5 -29.61 19.67 15.66
CA CYS A 5 -30.93 19.63 15.03
C CYS A 5 -30.72 19.33 13.55
N CYS A 6 -30.85 18.06 13.18
CA CYS A 6 -31.30 17.70 11.84
C CYS A 6 -32.74 17.24 12.01
N THR A 7 -33.66 18.02 11.45
CA THR A 7 -35.07 17.71 11.28
C THR A 7 -35.23 16.42 10.48
N ASP A 8 -35.92 15.44 11.04
CA ASP A 8 -36.44 14.29 10.32
C ASP A 8 -37.57 14.75 9.39
N GLU A 9 -37.45 14.52 8.08
CA GLU A 9 -38.60 14.57 7.17
C GLU A 9 -39.45 13.31 7.39
N PRO A 10 -40.76 13.44 7.66
CA PRO A 10 -41.62 12.28 7.80
C PRO A 10 -41.90 11.65 6.43
N SER A 11 -41.65 10.35 6.34
CA SER A 11 -42.10 9.50 5.25
C SER A 11 -43.64 9.45 5.24
N SER A 12 -44.29 10.26 4.41
CA SER A 12 -45.73 10.11 4.14
C SER A 12 -45.92 9.08 3.04
N LYS A 13 -46.43 7.90 3.41
CA LYS A 13 -47.10 6.99 2.48
C LYS A 13 -48.27 7.73 1.84
N VAL A 14 -48.31 7.78 0.51
CA VAL A 14 -49.48 8.23 -0.24
C VAL A 14 -50.11 7.00 -0.90
N GLU A 15 -51.36 6.73 -0.58
CA GLU A 15 -52.19 5.70 -1.23
C GLU A 15 -52.62 6.14 -2.64
N PRO A 16 -52.88 5.20 -3.57
CA PRO A 16 -53.12 5.52 -4.97
C PRO A 16 -54.57 6.03 -5.20
N GLY A 17 -54.69 7.31 -5.58
CA GLY A 17 -55.87 7.85 -6.24
C GLY A 17 -55.67 7.89 -7.76
N THR A 18 -56.74 7.61 -8.51
CA THR A 18 -56.81 7.52 -9.97
C THR A 18 -56.45 8.82 -10.71
N PRO A 19 -56.01 8.76 -11.99
CA PRO A 19 -55.40 9.87 -12.67
C PRO A 19 -56.45 10.75 -13.36
N ASP A 20 -56.43 12.05 -13.06
CA ASP A 20 -57.04 13.06 -13.92
C ASP A 20 -55.95 13.88 -14.61
N HIS A 21 -56.15 14.01 -15.92
CA HIS A 21 -55.35 14.75 -16.88
C HIS A 21 -55.09 16.19 -16.42
N GLU A 22 -53.84 16.64 -16.44
CA GLU A 22 -53.46 17.95 -16.98
C GLU A 22 -51.94 18.19 -16.95
N GLY A 23 -51.44 18.77 -18.05
CA GLY A 23 -50.30 19.69 -18.00
C GLY A 23 -48.90 19.09 -17.93
N MET A 24 -48.33 18.82 -19.11
CA MET A 24 -46.89 18.68 -19.33
C MET A 24 -46.14 19.89 -18.73
N SER A 25 -45.50 19.71 -17.57
CA SER A 25 -44.47 20.62 -17.06
C SER A 25 -43.12 19.90 -16.99
N THR A 26 -42.30 20.14 -18.00
CA THR A 26 -40.86 19.93 -17.95
C THR A 26 -40.26 20.82 -16.86
N ARG A 27 -39.88 20.27 -15.70
CA ARG A 27 -38.71 20.67 -14.86
C ARG A 27 -38.65 19.95 -13.51
N GLN A 28 -37.86 18.87 -13.46
CA GLN A 28 -36.81 18.63 -12.44
C GLN A 28 -35.99 17.39 -12.86
N PRO A 29 -34.69 17.52 -13.20
CA PRO A 29 -33.90 16.38 -13.63
C PRO A 29 -33.38 15.63 -12.40
N ASP A 30 -33.73 14.35 -12.27
CA ASP A 30 -32.81 13.21 -12.05
C ASP A 30 -31.39 13.51 -11.48
N GLN A 31 -31.24 14.23 -10.36
CA GLN A 31 -29.92 14.51 -9.77
C GLN A 31 -29.67 13.65 -8.53
N PHE A 32 -29.09 12.47 -8.76
CA PHE A 32 -28.47 11.67 -7.69
C PHE A 32 -27.21 12.35 -7.12
N PHE A 33 -26.62 13.28 -7.88
CA PHE A 33 -25.40 14.00 -7.52
C PHE A 33 -25.77 15.35 -6.90
N VAL A 34 -25.49 15.53 -5.61
CA VAL A 34 -25.73 16.81 -4.92
C VAL A 34 -24.84 17.89 -5.55
N THR A 35 -25.48 18.91 -6.11
CA THR A 35 -24.85 20.08 -6.74
C THR A 35 -24.47 21.14 -5.70
N ASP A 36 -25.25 21.28 -4.64
CA ASP A 36 -25.01 22.20 -3.53
C ASP A 36 -24.14 21.57 -2.45
N ARG A 37 -22.82 21.65 -2.63
CA ARG A 37 -21.83 21.13 -1.67
C ARG A 37 -21.34 22.23 -0.73
N SER A 38 -21.14 21.85 0.54
CA SER A 38 -20.48 22.67 1.56
C SER A 38 -19.12 22.10 1.93
N CYS A 39 -18.23 22.94 2.49
CA CYS A 39 -16.95 22.48 2.99
C CYS A 39 -17.13 21.49 4.15
N THR A 40 -16.40 20.37 4.12
CA THR A 40 -16.52 19.28 5.10
C THR A 40 -15.28 19.20 5.99
N ASP A 41 -15.50 18.87 7.28
CA ASP A 41 -14.45 18.60 8.28
C ASP A 41 -13.35 19.69 8.36
N ILE A 42 -13.74 20.97 8.33
CA ILE A 42 -12.81 22.12 8.29
C ILE A 42 -11.82 22.11 9.46
N LEU A 43 -12.25 21.68 10.65
CA LEU A 43 -11.39 21.58 11.83
C LEU A 43 -10.18 20.68 11.57
N SER A 44 -10.36 19.56 10.88
CA SER A 44 -9.29 18.61 10.56
C SER A 44 -8.28 19.20 9.58
N LEU A 45 -8.75 20.03 8.65
CA LEU A 45 -7.87 20.79 7.76
C LEU A 45 -7.05 21.82 8.53
N ILE A 46 -7.66 22.53 9.48
CA ILE A 46 -6.96 23.49 10.35
C ILE A 46 -5.89 22.77 11.19
N VAL A 47 -6.22 21.62 11.77
CA VAL A 47 -5.26 20.78 12.51
C VAL A 47 -4.10 20.36 11.61
N LEU A 48 -4.38 19.90 10.38
CA LEU A 48 -3.34 19.52 9.43
C LEU A 48 -2.42 20.71 9.09
N ILE A 49 -2.98 21.89 8.83
CA ILE A 49 -2.18 23.11 8.59
C ILE A 49 -1.31 23.46 9.80
N GLY A 50 -1.88 23.37 11.01
CA GLY A 50 -1.13 23.55 12.25
C GLY A 50 0.03 22.55 12.40
N LEU A 51 -0.15 21.30 11.98
CA LEU A 51 0.93 20.32 11.93
C LEU A 51 2.01 20.69 10.90
N VAL A 52 1.64 21.16 9.71
CA VAL A 52 2.63 21.64 8.72
C VAL A 52 3.48 22.78 9.29
N ILE A 53 2.84 23.77 9.94
CA ILE A 53 3.53 24.91 10.57
C ILE A 53 4.44 24.42 11.71
N GLY A 54 3.94 23.55 12.57
CA GLY A 54 4.71 22.95 13.66
C GLY A 54 5.92 22.16 13.16
N PHE A 55 5.78 21.43 12.05
CA PHE A 55 6.89 20.74 11.40
C PHE A 55 7.98 21.71 10.93
N GLY A 56 7.58 22.79 10.24
CA GLY A 56 8.50 23.82 9.78
C GLY A 56 9.27 24.47 10.93
N PHE A 57 8.59 24.76 12.05
CA PHE A 57 9.22 25.27 13.26
C PHE A 57 10.25 24.27 13.84
N LEU A 58 9.89 23.00 14.01
CA LEU A 58 10.82 21.98 14.50
C LEU A 58 12.04 21.81 13.57
N MET A 59 11.82 21.81 12.26
CA MET A 59 12.91 21.73 11.27
C MET A 59 13.82 22.95 11.30
N SER A 60 13.31 24.14 11.63
CA SER A 60 14.16 25.32 11.84
C SER A 60 15.12 25.17 13.03
N ILE A 61 14.65 24.56 14.13
CA ILE A 61 15.49 24.23 15.30
C ILE A 61 16.54 23.18 14.92
N VAL A 62 16.13 22.15 14.18
CA VAL A 62 17.04 21.12 13.66
C VAL A 62 18.11 21.75 12.79
N ALA A 63 17.76 22.66 11.88
CA ALA A 63 18.71 23.32 11.00
C ALA A 63 19.72 24.19 11.76
N GLN A 64 19.29 24.88 12.83
CA GLN A 64 20.19 25.67 13.67
C GLN A 64 21.21 24.81 14.45
N LYS A 65 20.82 23.59 14.84
CA LYS A 65 21.68 22.67 15.62
C LYS A 65 22.39 21.61 14.77
N GLY A 66 21.97 21.47 13.51
CA GLY A 66 22.36 20.41 12.59
C GLY A 66 23.41 20.85 11.58
N ASP A 67 24.09 19.85 11.02
CA ASP A 67 24.98 20.01 9.89
C ASP A 67 25.10 18.65 9.20
N ILE A 68 24.45 18.48 8.04
CA ILE A 68 24.36 17.20 7.32
C ILE A 68 25.75 16.56 7.12
N TYR A 69 26.79 17.38 6.92
CA TYR A 69 28.13 16.88 6.67
C TYR A 69 28.74 16.17 7.89
N ARG A 70 28.21 16.34 9.10
CA ARG A 70 28.58 15.51 10.27
C ARG A 70 28.23 14.04 10.07
N VAL A 71 27.15 13.74 9.36
CA VAL A 71 26.72 12.37 9.05
C VAL A 71 27.46 11.85 7.82
N VAL A 72 27.59 12.68 6.79
CA VAL A 72 28.19 12.32 5.49
C VAL A 72 29.71 12.16 5.58
N ASN A 73 30.43 13.12 6.17
CA ASN A 73 31.89 13.12 6.26
C ASN A 73 32.41 12.61 7.61
N GLY A 74 31.60 12.72 8.66
CA GLY A 74 32.06 12.46 10.02
C GLY A 74 32.81 13.65 10.63
N TYR A 75 33.14 13.54 11.92
CA TYR A 75 33.79 14.60 12.69
C TYR A 75 34.83 14.04 13.68
N ASP A 76 35.87 14.83 13.97
CA ASP A 76 36.95 14.47 14.89
C ASP A 76 36.55 14.59 16.38
N ASP A 77 37.43 14.24 17.32
CA ASP A 77 37.14 14.38 18.75
C ASP A 77 36.96 15.85 19.23
N CYS A 78 37.27 16.82 18.38
CA CYS A 78 37.05 18.25 18.59
C CYS A 78 35.77 18.76 17.89
N ALA A 79 34.93 17.88 17.38
CA ALA A 79 33.72 18.21 16.63
C ALA A 79 33.95 19.05 15.35
N ASN A 80 35.15 18.99 14.78
CA ASN A 80 35.45 19.50 13.45
C ASN A 80 35.01 18.47 12.39
N VAL A 81 34.25 18.91 11.40
CA VAL A 81 33.80 18.07 10.28
C VAL A 81 34.93 17.92 9.28
N CYS A 82 35.24 16.68 8.89
CA CYS A 82 36.33 16.41 7.96
C CYS A 82 36.04 16.98 6.55
N GLY A 83 37.08 17.46 5.87
CA GLY A 83 37.01 17.99 4.51
C GLY A 83 36.46 19.41 4.38
N ARG A 84 36.19 20.12 5.49
CA ARG A 84 35.64 21.48 5.46
C ARG A 84 36.10 22.34 6.62
N ILE A 85 35.81 23.64 6.55
CA ILE A 85 35.94 24.56 7.69
C ILE A 85 34.70 24.38 8.56
N THR A 86 34.93 24.13 9.85
CA THR A 86 33.84 24.07 10.85
C THR A 86 33.73 25.43 11.52
N GLU A 87 32.51 25.89 11.79
CA GLU A 87 32.32 27.13 12.55
C GLU A 87 32.82 26.96 14.00
N ARG A 88 33.51 27.99 14.49
CA ARG A 88 33.98 28.04 15.87
C ARG A 88 32.78 28.19 16.80
N GLU A 89 32.85 27.53 17.95
CA GLU A 89 31.84 27.70 19.00
C GLU A 89 31.86 29.16 19.50
N ARG A 90 30.69 29.82 19.55
CA ARG A 90 30.58 31.21 20.03
C ARG A 90 30.74 31.36 21.54
N SER A 91 30.64 30.26 22.30
CA SER A 91 30.75 30.28 23.75
C SER A 91 32.21 30.43 24.20
N ASN A 92 32.47 31.33 25.17
CA ASN A 92 33.79 31.52 25.82
C ASN A 92 34.21 30.34 26.73
N ASN A 93 33.54 29.20 26.63
CA ASN A 93 33.90 28.01 27.39
C ASN A 93 35.18 27.39 26.82
N SER A 94 36.25 27.38 27.63
CA SER A 94 37.55 26.78 27.31
C SER A 94 37.46 25.29 26.96
N ASP A 95 36.39 24.60 27.38
CA ASP A 95 36.17 23.20 27.08
C ASP A 95 36.01 22.87 25.58
N PHE A 96 35.62 23.84 24.76
CA PHE A 96 35.36 23.66 23.32
C PHE A 96 36.34 24.40 22.42
N ALA A 97 37.47 24.87 22.97
CA ALA A 97 38.44 25.71 22.27
C ALA A 97 39.06 25.06 21.01
N CYS A 98 39.06 23.73 20.92
CA CYS A 98 39.63 23.01 19.77
C CYS A 98 38.67 22.86 18.57
N LYS A 99 37.40 23.24 18.71
CA LYS A 99 36.41 23.29 17.63
C LYS A 99 36.62 24.57 16.79
N GLY A 100 36.50 24.45 15.48
CA GLY A 100 36.66 25.57 14.54
C GLY A 100 37.95 25.52 13.72
N LYS A 101 38.59 24.35 13.63
CA LYS A 101 39.78 24.16 12.80
C LYS A 101 39.42 24.02 11.32
N ASP A 102 40.36 24.42 10.47
CA ASP A 102 40.27 24.18 9.03
C ASP A 102 40.67 22.73 8.71
N MET A 103 39.70 21.92 8.31
CA MET A 103 39.90 20.52 7.94
C MET A 103 39.77 20.28 6.42
N ARG A 104 39.89 21.32 5.57
CA ARG A 104 39.76 21.18 4.10
C ARG A 104 40.72 20.16 3.49
N LYS A 105 41.95 20.09 4.01
CA LYS A 105 42.96 19.10 3.58
C LYS A 105 42.70 17.71 4.15
N ASN A 106 42.08 17.63 5.33
CA ASN A 106 41.86 16.39 6.06
C ASN A 106 40.45 15.85 5.79
N ARG A 107 40.28 15.15 4.67
CA ARG A 107 38.97 14.76 4.14
C ARG A 107 38.38 13.51 4.77
N TYR A 108 39.20 12.61 5.28
CA TYR A 108 38.76 11.30 5.74
C TYR A 108 38.72 11.22 7.27
N LEU A 109 37.69 10.59 7.82
CA LEU A 109 37.62 10.32 9.25
C LEU A 109 38.28 8.97 9.57
N GLN A 110 39.33 8.97 10.38
CA GLN A 110 39.93 7.77 10.95
C GLN A 110 39.41 7.56 12.37
N ILE A 111 38.96 6.33 12.67
CA ILE A 111 38.43 5.96 13.98
C ILE A 111 39.32 4.87 14.57
N THR A 112 40.01 5.17 15.66
CA THR A 112 40.77 4.17 16.42
C THR A 112 39.88 3.58 17.49
N VAL A 113 39.73 2.26 17.51
CA VAL A 113 38.91 1.50 18.48
C VAL A 113 39.83 0.65 19.36
N ASP A 114 39.51 0.55 20.65
CA ASP A 114 40.17 -0.30 21.63
C ASP A 114 39.13 -1.23 22.30
N THR A 115 39.57 -2.16 23.14
CA THR A 115 38.74 -3.10 23.93
C THR A 115 37.61 -2.42 24.73
N ARG A 116 37.79 -1.13 25.07
CA ARG A 116 36.80 -0.29 25.78
C ARG A 116 36.01 0.67 24.86
N GLY A 117 35.94 0.36 23.56
CA GLY A 117 35.23 1.14 22.54
C GLY A 117 36.10 2.17 21.81
N VAL A 118 35.48 3.18 21.19
CA VAL A 118 36.20 4.21 20.42
C VAL A 118 37.23 4.94 21.30
N ARG A 119 38.48 4.95 20.85
CA ARG A 119 39.65 5.57 21.48
C ARG A 119 39.89 6.98 20.97
N THR A 120 39.90 7.19 19.64
CA THR A 120 40.08 8.52 19.03
C THR A 120 39.40 8.62 17.66
N ARG A 121 38.99 9.83 17.28
CA ARG A 121 38.49 10.22 15.96
C ARG A 121 39.33 11.37 15.44
N THR A 122 39.99 11.16 14.31
CA THR A 122 40.90 12.14 13.71
C THR A 122 40.59 12.31 12.23
N CYS A 123 40.53 13.55 11.77
CA CYS A 123 40.47 13.83 10.33
C CYS A 123 41.89 13.72 9.75
N VAL A 124 42.05 12.94 8.68
CA VAL A 124 43.32 12.69 8.00
C VAL A 124 43.20 13.01 6.50
N GLU A 125 44.32 13.40 5.89
CA GLU A 125 44.38 13.68 4.44
C GLU A 125 44.36 12.39 3.62
N LYS A 126 45.03 11.34 4.09
CA LYS A 126 45.05 10.00 3.50
C LYS A 126 44.85 8.96 4.60
N CYS A 127 44.12 7.90 4.28
CA CYS A 127 44.00 6.76 5.17
C CYS A 127 45.34 6.01 5.29
N GLY A 128 45.52 5.24 6.38
CA GLY A 128 46.73 4.46 6.58
C GLY A 128 46.92 3.39 5.49
N PRO A 129 48.14 2.83 5.35
CA PRO A 129 48.41 1.80 4.35
C PRO A 129 47.59 0.51 4.54
N GLN A 130 47.05 0.29 5.73
CA GLN A 130 46.18 -0.83 6.08
C GLN A 130 44.69 -0.45 6.17
N ASP A 131 44.28 0.71 5.66
CA ASP A 131 42.90 1.20 5.72
C ASP A 131 42.32 1.39 4.31
N THR A 132 41.04 1.05 4.11
CA THR A 132 40.28 1.36 2.89
C THR A 132 39.31 2.51 3.13
N VAL A 133 39.02 3.28 2.08
CA VAL A 133 38.08 4.39 2.13
C VAL A 133 36.66 3.89 1.89
N PHE A 134 35.76 4.10 2.85
CA PHE A 134 34.32 3.83 2.71
C PHE A 134 33.50 4.99 3.28
N LEU A 135 32.64 5.62 2.48
CA LEU A 135 31.81 6.77 2.88
C LEU A 135 32.59 7.85 3.65
N ASN A 136 33.72 8.32 3.09
CA ASN A 136 34.64 9.30 3.68
C ASN A 136 35.26 8.89 5.03
N ARG A 137 35.27 7.59 5.36
CA ARG A 137 35.90 7.04 6.57
C ARG A 137 37.01 6.06 6.22
N CYS A 138 38.05 6.02 7.04
CA CYS A 138 39.09 5.00 6.98
C CYS A 138 38.64 3.77 7.77
N VAL A 139 38.42 2.66 7.09
CA VAL A 139 38.04 1.37 7.68
C VAL A 139 39.22 0.43 7.58
N LYS A 140 39.61 -0.18 8.71
CA LYS A 140 40.75 -1.11 8.74
C LYS A 140 40.54 -2.28 7.79
N ASN A 141 41.60 -2.67 7.11
CA ASN A 141 41.61 -3.81 6.20
C ASN A 141 41.21 -5.09 6.90
N GLU A 142 41.60 -5.37 8.15
CA GLU A 142 41.17 -6.59 8.88
C GLU A 142 39.65 -6.68 9.12
N THR A 143 38.98 -5.54 9.32
CA THR A 143 37.51 -5.48 9.50
C THR A 143 36.81 -5.58 8.16
N MET A 144 37.39 -4.98 7.12
CA MET A 144 36.99 -5.29 5.76
C MET A 144 37.23 -6.76 5.47
N GLU A 145 38.42 -7.33 5.61
CA GLU A 145 38.74 -8.75 5.48
C GLU A 145 37.87 -9.68 6.33
N SER A 146 37.30 -9.28 7.47
CA SER A 146 36.29 -10.07 8.18
C SER A 146 34.92 -10.02 7.49
N ILE A 147 34.51 -8.85 6.99
CA ILE A 147 33.29 -8.65 6.22
C ILE A 147 33.45 -9.27 4.82
N THR A 148 34.54 -8.97 4.11
CA THR A 148 35.01 -9.61 2.90
C THR A 148 35.24 -11.09 3.10
N SER A 149 35.77 -11.62 4.22
CA SER A 149 35.88 -13.09 4.38
C SER A 149 34.54 -13.75 4.67
N LEU A 150 33.60 -13.07 5.34
CA LEU A 150 32.21 -13.55 5.42
C LEU A 150 31.53 -13.49 4.04
N ILE A 151 31.70 -12.41 3.30
CA ILE A 151 31.20 -12.21 1.94
C ILE A 151 31.84 -13.23 0.99
N THR A 152 33.15 -13.48 1.05
CA THR A 152 33.90 -14.44 0.23
C THR A 152 33.60 -15.88 0.65
N LYS A 153 33.44 -16.18 1.96
CA LYS A 153 32.91 -17.48 2.44
C LYS A 153 31.49 -17.74 1.95
N LEU A 154 30.70 -16.68 1.75
CA LEU A 154 29.37 -16.74 1.16
C LEU A 154 29.37 -16.56 -0.38
N GLY A 155 30.55 -16.40 -1.02
CA GLY A 155 30.68 -16.18 -2.47
C GLY A 155 30.15 -14.84 -3.01
N LEU A 156 29.83 -13.87 -2.15
CA LEU A 156 29.10 -12.64 -2.46
C LEU A 156 29.96 -11.49 -3.05
N ASP A 157 31.29 -11.50 -2.95
CA ASP A 157 32.14 -10.38 -3.42
C ASP A 157 32.22 -10.35 -4.96
N ASN A 158 32.49 -11.51 -5.55
CA ASN A 158 32.45 -11.70 -7.00
C ASN A 158 31.03 -11.42 -7.50
N PHE A 159 30.02 -11.98 -6.83
CA PHE A 159 28.62 -11.72 -7.13
C PHE A 159 28.27 -10.24 -7.15
N TYR A 160 28.66 -9.45 -6.13
CA TYR A 160 28.35 -8.03 -6.06
C TYR A 160 29.01 -7.23 -7.18
N LYS A 161 30.31 -7.44 -7.41
CA LYS A 161 31.06 -6.71 -8.45
C LYS A 161 30.52 -7.03 -9.84
N GLU A 162 30.26 -8.31 -10.11
CA GLU A 162 29.72 -8.79 -11.38
C GLU A 162 28.27 -8.34 -11.57
N ALA A 163 27.40 -8.47 -10.56
CA ALA A 163 26.03 -7.99 -10.62
C ALA A 163 25.93 -6.47 -10.82
N SER A 164 26.78 -5.68 -10.16
CA SER A 164 26.83 -4.23 -10.36
C SER A 164 27.31 -3.87 -11.78
N ARG A 165 28.28 -4.62 -12.32
CA ARG A 165 28.75 -4.45 -13.69
C ARG A 165 27.64 -4.82 -14.67
N ASP A 166 26.96 -5.94 -14.46
CA ASP A 166 25.83 -6.40 -15.27
C ASP A 166 24.70 -5.37 -15.26
N LEU A 167 24.43 -4.74 -14.13
CA LEU A 167 23.40 -3.69 -14.03
C LEU A 167 23.76 -2.44 -14.82
N SER A 168 25.03 -2.04 -14.79
CA SER A 168 25.54 -0.92 -15.59
C SER A 168 25.46 -1.24 -17.09
N VAL A 169 25.89 -2.44 -17.47
CA VAL A 169 25.84 -2.93 -18.86
C VAL A 169 24.39 -3.03 -19.36
N ALA A 170 23.48 -3.60 -18.56
CA ALA A 170 22.07 -3.81 -18.88
C ALA A 170 21.16 -2.57 -18.65
N SER A 171 21.74 -1.42 -18.29
CA SER A 171 20.97 -0.23 -17.89
C SER A 171 19.94 0.23 -18.92
N ARG A 172 20.28 0.15 -20.22
CA ARG A 172 19.36 0.50 -21.32
C ARG A 172 18.19 -0.48 -21.44
N GLU A 173 18.48 -1.77 -21.31
CA GLU A 173 17.51 -2.85 -21.39
C GLU A 173 16.56 -2.84 -20.18
N ILE A 174 17.07 -2.49 -18.99
CA ILE A 174 16.23 -2.25 -17.81
C ILE A 174 15.22 -1.14 -18.11
N VAL A 175 15.62 -0.03 -18.73
CA VAL A 175 14.70 1.04 -19.12
C VAL A 175 13.64 0.53 -20.13
N TYR A 176 14.03 -0.26 -21.13
CA TYR A 176 13.07 -0.89 -22.04
C TYR A 176 12.09 -1.81 -21.31
N LEU A 177 12.57 -2.61 -20.35
CA LEU A 177 11.72 -3.48 -19.55
C LEU A 177 10.74 -2.72 -18.66
N LEU A 178 11.15 -1.56 -18.12
CA LEU A 178 10.25 -0.68 -17.37
C LEU A 178 9.14 -0.09 -18.27
N LEU A 179 9.48 0.32 -19.50
CA LEU A 179 8.49 0.78 -20.47
C LEU A 179 7.54 -0.34 -20.91
N ILE A 180 8.06 -1.55 -21.12
CA ILE A 180 7.25 -2.74 -21.40
C ILE A 180 6.33 -3.06 -20.23
N ALA A 181 6.83 -3.04 -18.99
CA ALA A 181 6.02 -3.26 -17.80
C ALA A 181 4.88 -2.24 -17.67
N LEU A 182 5.16 -0.96 -17.98
CA LEU A 182 4.16 0.10 -18.01
C LEU A 182 3.10 -0.17 -19.09
N ALA A 183 3.52 -0.53 -20.31
CA ALA A 183 2.62 -0.85 -21.42
C ALA A 183 1.75 -2.08 -21.12
N ILE A 184 2.33 -3.14 -20.56
CA ILE A 184 1.61 -4.35 -20.12
C ILE A 184 0.64 -4.01 -18.99
N SER A 185 1.04 -3.16 -18.03
CA SER A 185 0.16 -2.70 -16.94
C SER A 185 -1.04 -1.90 -17.46
N PHE A 186 -0.86 -1.08 -18.49
CA PHE A 186 -1.97 -0.40 -19.15
C PHE A 186 -2.85 -1.38 -19.96
N GLY A 187 -2.21 -2.30 -20.67
CA GLY A 187 -2.85 -3.34 -21.45
C GLY A 187 -3.73 -4.26 -20.62
N ILE A 188 -3.27 -4.69 -19.43
CA ILE A 188 -4.05 -5.57 -18.55
C ILE A 188 -5.33 -4.89 -18.03
N LEU A 189 -5.28 -3.57 -17.77
CA LEU A 189 -6.47 -2.81 -17.35
C LEU A 189 -7.54 -2.74 -18.45
N ILE A 190 -7.12 -2.61 -19.71
CA ILE A 190 -8.05 -2.68 -20.86
C ILE A 190 -8.53 -4.13 -21.04
N ALA A 191 -7.62 -5.09 -20.94
CA ALA A 191 -7.93 -6.51 -21.07
C ALA A 191 -8.94 -6.97 -20.02
N PHE A 192 -8.95 -6.38 -18.82
CA PHE A 192 -9.93 -6.70 -17.78
C PHE A 192 -11.38 -6.52 -18.21
N ARG A 193 -11.66 -5.65 -19.19
CA ARG A 193 -12.99 -5.53 -19.77
C ARG A 193 -13.49 -6.81 -20.45
N TYR A 194 -12.59 -7.56 -21.08
CA TYR A 194 -12.90 -8.69 -21.97
C TYR A 194 -12.48 -10.04 -21.38
N MET A 195 -11.36 -10.08 -20.66
CA MET A 195 -10.72 -11.31 -20.22
C MET A 195 -11.10 -11.72 -18.81
N VAL A 196 -11.66 -10.84 -17.98
CA VAL A 196 -11.91 -11.15 -16.55
C VAL A 196 -12.83 -12.36 -16.37
N GLN A 197 -13.89 -12.48 -17.17
CA GLN A 197 -14.76 -13.65 -17.13
C GLN A 197 -13.97 -14.94 -17.42
N TRP A 198 -13.21 -14.96 -18.51
CA TRP A 198 -12.38 -16.12 -18.89
C TRP A 198 -11.33 -16.44 -17.84
N ILE A 199 -10.61 -15.43 -17.33
CA ILE A 199 -9.57 -15.59 -16.31
C ILE A 199 -10.17 -16.27 -15.06
N VAL A 200 -11.33 -15.80 -14.58
CA VAL A 200 -11.97 -16.39 -13.41
C VAL A 200 -12.44 -17.81 -13.67
N TYR A 201 -13.05 -18.09 -14.83
CA TYR A 201 -13.48 -19.45 -15.16
C TYR A 201 -12.29 -20.40 -15.28
N ILE A 202 -11.21 -20.00 -15.96
CA ILE A 202 -9.98 -20.81 -16.10
C ILE A 202 -9.42 -21.16 -14.72
N VAL A 203 -9.30 -20.17 -13.83
CA VAL A 203 -8.77 -20.43 -12.49
C VAL A 203 -9.70 -21.32 -11.69
N LEU A 204 -11.01 -21.05 -11.73
CA LEU A 204 -11.99 -21.85 -11.01
C LEU A 204 -11.95 -23.31 -11.46
N THR A 205 -11.91 -23.54 -12.78
CA THR A 205 -11.77 -24.87 -13.37
C THR A 205 -10.44 -25.51 -12.98
N ALA A 206 -9.32 -24.78 -12.99
CA ALA A 206 -8.02 -25.29 -12.58
C ALA A 206 -8.00 -25.72 -11.10
N VAL A 207 -8.61 -24.93 -10.20
CA VAL A 207 -8.73 -25.28 -8.78
C VAL A 207 -9.57 -26.55 -8.61
N ILE A 208 -10.71 -26.65 -9.31
CA ILE A 208 -11.56 -27.86 -9.27
C ILE A 208 -10.78 -29.09 -9.75
N LEU A 209 -10.08 -28.99 -10.88
CA LEU A 209 -9.28 -30.08 -11.44
C LEU A 209 -8.13 -30.49 -10.51
N ALA A 210 -7.42 -29.52 -9.93
CA ALA A 210 -6.33 -29.78 -8.99
C ALA A 210 -6.83 -30.44 -7.70
N SER A 211 -7.96 -30.00 -7.15
CA SER A 211 -8.52 -30.58 -5.93
C SER A 211 -9.03 -32.02 -6.16
N ILE A 212 -9.78 -32.25 -7.24
CA ILE A 212 -10.28 -33.60 -7.57
C ILE A 212 -9.12 -34.52 -7.96
N GLY A 213 -8.19 -34.03 -8.80
CA GLY A 213 -7.03 -34.78 -9.25
C GLY A 213 -6.08 -35.14 -8.10
N GLY A 214 -5.83 -34.21 -7.17
CA GLY A 214 -4.99 -34.46 -5.99
C GLY A 214 -5.61 -35.48 -5.04
N SER A 215 -6.92 -35.38 -4.77
CA SER A 215 -7.63 -36.39 -3.98
C SER A 215 -7.60 -37.77 -4.66
N ALA A 216 -7.88 -37.84 -5.96
CA ALA A 216 -7.82 -39.10 -6.72
C ALA A 216 -6.41 -39.71 -6.71
N PHE A 217 -5.37 -38.89 -6.89
CA PHE A 217 -3.99 -39.33 -6.86
C PHE A 217 -3.64 -39.96 -5.51
N LEU A 218 -3.98 -39.32 -4.38
CA LEU A 218 -3.69 -39.88 -3.04
C LEU A 218 -4.47 -41.18 -2.75
N TRP A 219 -5.70 -41.30 -3.23
CA TRP A 219 -6.46 -42.55 -3.13
C TRP A 219 -5.84 -43.67 -3.97
N LEU A 220 -5.33 -43.35 -5.16
CA LEU A 220 -4.62 -44.30 -6.02
C LEU A 220 -3.29 -44.74 -5.41
N THR A 221 -2.49 -43.81 -4.88
CA THR A 221 -1.22 -44.15 -4.22
C THR A 221 -1.45 -45.01 -2.98
N TRP A 222 -2.48 -44.70 -2.17
CA TRP A 222 -2.86 -45.57 -1.05
C TRP A 222 -3.24 -46.98 -1.51
N TYR A 223 -4.03 -47.09 -2.59
CA TYR A 223 -4.45 -48.40 -3.12
C TYR A 223 -3.27 -49.24 -3.62
N TRP A 224 -2.31 -48.64 -4.33
CA TRP A 224 -1.12 -49.33 -4.80
C TRP A 224 -0.20 -49.74 -3.66
N GLU A 225 0.05 -48.85 -2.70
CA GLU A 225 0.88 -49.15 -1.52
C GLU A 225 0.28 -50.31 -0.71
N LYS A 226 -1.03 -50.27 -0.44
CA LYS A 226 -1.74 -51.33 0.25
C LYS A 226 -1.66 -52.66 -0.50
N LYS A 227 -1.74 -52.64 -1.83
CA LYS A 227 -1.59 -53.84 -2.65
C LYS A 227 -0.17 -54.41 -2.55
N ALA A 228 0.86 -53.56 -2.60
CA ALA A 228 2.27 -53.96 -2.50
C ALA A 228 2.60 -54.58 -1.14
N VAL A 229 2.05 -54.03 -0.05
CA VAL A 229 2.14 -54.62 1.29
C VAL A 229 1.44 -55.99 1.35
N GLN A 230 0.26 -56.12 0.76
CA GLN A 230 -0.47 -57.41 0.73
C GLN A 230 0.26 -58.48 -0.09
N THR A 231 0.93 -58.10 -1.19
CA THR A 231 1.73 -59.01 -2.01
C THR A 231 3.13 -59.28 -1.46
N HIS A 232 3.46 -58.77 -0.25
CA HIS A 232 4.77 -58.88 0.39
C HIS A 232 5.92 -58.34 -0.49
N GLU A 233 5.65 -57.36 -1.35
CA GLU A 233 6.68 -56.66 -2.14
C GLU A 233 7.39 -55.58 -1.31
N ILE A 234 6.72 -55.06 -0.28
CA ILE A 234 7.21 -54.02 0.64
C ILE A 234 6.89 -54.46 2.08
N ASP A 235 7.86 -54.35 2.98
CA ASP A 235 7.67 -54.65 4.40
C ASP A 235 6.76 -53.62 5.06
N VAL A 236 5.93 -54.08 6.00
CA VAL A 236 4.95 -53.24 6.71
C VAL A 236 5.62 -52.05 7.41
N GLU A 237 6.84 -52.24 7.91
CA GLU A 237 7.61 -51.25 8.65
C GLU A 237 8.18 -50.14 7.76
N ASP A 238 8.39 -50.42 6.46
CA ASP A 238 8.84 -49.45 5.45
C ASP A 238 7.67 -48.81 4.66
N SER A 239 6.45 -49.36 4.80
CA SER A 239 5.28 -48.91 4.06
C SER A 239 4.74 -47.57 4.56
N SER A 240 4.38 -46.67 3.64
CA SER A 240 3.74 -45.39 3.97
C SER A 240 2.20 -45.46 3.94
N GLU A 241 1.61 -46.65 4.04
CA GLU A 241 0.17 -46.88 3.91
C GLU A 241 -0.65 -46.00 4.86
N GLN A 242 -0.27 -45.96 6.14
CA GLN A 242 -0.97 -45.18 7.17
C GLN A 242 -0.89 -43.68 6.92
N ALA A 243 0.21 -43.19 6.36
CA ALA A 243 0.34 -41.78 6.00
C ALA A 243 -0.56 -41.42 4.82
N TYR A 244 -0.55 -42.25 3.76
CA TYR A 244 -1.36 -42.00 2.57
C TYR A 244 -2.86 -42.02 2.84
N ILE A 245 -3.37 -42.92 3.69
CA ILE A 245 -4.80 -42.93 4.03
C ILE A 245 -5.21 -41.68 4.82
N VAL A 246 -4.38 -41.24 5.76
CA VAL A 246 -4.63 -40.00 6.53
C VAL A 246 -4.62 -38.79 5.59
N TYR A 247 -3.63 -38.68 4.70
CA TYR A 247 -3.57 -37.58 3.73
C TYR A 247 -4.74 -37.61 2.73
N ALA A 248 -5.16 -38.79 2.25
CA ALA A 248 -6.28 -38.93 1.34
C ALA A 248 -7.61 -38.48 1.97
N ILE A 249 -7.87 -38.86 3.24
CA ILE A 249 -9.07 -38.43 3.98
C ILE A 249 -9.06 -36.91 4.18
N ILE A 250 -7.95 -36.34 4.66
CA ILE A 250 -7.82 -34.90 4.90
C ILE A 250 -8.02 -34.13 3.58
N LEU A 251 -7.35 -34.53 2.50
CA LEU A 251 -7.44 -33.83 1.23
C LEU A 251 -8.85 -33.95 0.62
N THR A 252 -9.52 -35.10 0.78
CA THR A 252 -10.91 -35.27 0.33
C THR A 252 -11.87 -34.34 1.09
N ALA A 253 -11.72 -34.21 2.41
CA ALA A 253 -12.52 -33.27 3.20
C ALA A 253 -12.30 -31.81 2.75
N VAL A 254 -11.04 -31.42 2.53
CA VAL A 254 -10.69 -30.10 1.98
C VAL A 254 -11.31 -29.88 0.60
N THR A 255 -11.23 -30.87 -0.30
CA THR A 255 -11.83 -30.80 -1.64
C THR A 255 -13.34 -30.59 -1.57
N VAL A 256 -14.06 -31.33 -0.72
CA VAL A 256 -15.52 -31.14 -0.52
C VAL A 256 -15.83 -29.73 -0.03
N ILE A 257 -15.08 -29.22 0.95
CA ILE A 257 -15.26 -27.85 1.47
C ILE A 257 -15.03 -26.81 0.36
N ILE A 258 -13.96 -26.94 -0.42
CA ILE A 258 -13.65 -26.02 -1.54
C ILE A 258 -14.78 -26.04 -2.57
N LEU A 259 -15.26 -27.22 -2.99
CA LEU A 259 -16.34 -27.35 -3.96
C LEU A 259 -17.64 -26.74 -3.44
N LEU A 260 -17.99 -26.97 -2.17
CA LEU A 260 -19.15 -26.35 -1.52
C LEU A 260 -19.05 -24.83 -1.51
N ILE A 261 -17.88 -24.28 -1.15
CA ILE A 261 -17.64 -22.83 -1.17
C ILE A 261 -17.83 -22.27 -2.58
N ILE A 262 -17.24 -22.90 -3.60
CA ILE A 262 -17.38 -22.48 -5.00
C ILE A 262 -18.86 -22.49 -5.44
N LEU A 263 -19.61 -23.54 -5.10
CA LEU A 263 -21.02 -23.66 -5.43
C LEU A 263 -21.87 -22.58 -4.75
N VAL A 264 -21.61 -22.28 -3.48
CA VAL A 264 -22.29 -21.21 -2.73
C VAL A 264 -21.94 -19.84 -3.29
N MET A 265 -20.67 -19.62 -3.68
CA MET A 265 -20.18 -18.34 -4.18
C MET A 265 -20.51 -18.09 -5.66
N ARG A 266 -21.05 -19.06 -6.42
CA ARG A 266 -21.32 -18.92 -7.87
C ARG A 266 -22.08 -17.64 -8.26
N LYS A 267 -23.12 -17.29 -7.49
CA LYS A 267 -23.92 -16.07 -7.73
C LYS A 267 -23.11 -14.81 -7.42
N ARG A 268 -22.23 -14.86 -6.42
CA ARG A 268 -21.37 -13.73 -6.04
C ARG A 268 -20.29 -13.51 -7.09
N ILE A 269 -19.67 -14.59 -7.60
CA ILE A 269 -18.70 -14.53 -8.69
C ILE A 269 -19.31 -13.85 -9.92
N ALA A 270 -20.53 -14.23 -10.32
CA ALA A 270 -21.22 -13.60 -11.45
C ALA A 270 -21.39 -12.07 -11.27
N LEU A 271 -21.75 -11.61 -10.08
CA LEU A 271 -21.83 -10.18 -9.77
C LEU A 271 -20.46 -9.49 -9.86
N VAL A 272 -19.39 -10.10 -9.32
CA VAL A 272 -18.03 -9.56 -9.41
C VAL A 272 -17.65 -9.39 -10.89
N MET A 273 -17.94 -10.38 -11.74
CA MET A 273 -17.64 -10.27 -13.18
C MET A 273 -18.38 -9.12 -13.85
N GLN A 274 -19.64 -8.86 -13.47
CA GLN A 274 -20.38 -7.71 -13.96
C GLN A 274 -19.78 -6.39 -13.47
N LEU A 275 -19.37 -6.31 -12.19
CA LEU A 275 -18.72 -5.11 -11.64
C LEU A 275 -17.39 -4.81 -12.36
N PHE A 276 -16.57 -5.82 -12.64
CA PHE A 276 -15.34 -5.66 -13.42
C PHE A 276 -15.63 -5.21 -14.86
N HIS A 277 -16.67 -5.74 -15.49
CA HIS A 277 -17.05 -5.33 -16.84
C HIS A 277 -17.50 -3.87 -16.88
N GLU A 278 -18.32 -3.43 -15.91
CA GLU A 278 -18.73 -2.02 -15.78
C GLU A 278 -17.56 -1.10 -15.42
N ALA A 279 -16.63 -1.55 -14.56
CA ALA A 279 -15.39 -0.82 -14.29
C ALA A 279 -14.56 -0.61 -15.56
N GLY A 280 -14.44 -1.63 -16.42
CA GLY A 280 -13.79 -1.53 -17.72
C GLY A 280 -14.45 -0.52 -18.65
N LYS A 281 -15.80 -0.43 -18.65
CA LYS A 281 -16.52 0.62 -19.40
C LYS A 281 -16.25 2.02 -18.86
N ALA A 282 -16.19 2.18 -17.54
CA ALA A 282 -15.88 3.46 -16.90
C ALA A 282 -14.46 3.94 -17.24
N VAL A 283 -13.47 3.04 -17.16
CA VAL A 283 -12.08 3.33 -17.54
C VAL A 283 -11.97 3.71 -19.02
N TYR A 284 -12.64 2.96 -19.91
CA TYR A 284 -12.65 3.26 -21.34
C TYR A 284 -13.31 4.62 -21.66
N ALA A 285 -14.38 4.97 -20.96
CA ALA A 285 -15.05 6.25 -21.12
C ALA A 285 -14.25 7.44 -20.53
N MET A 286 -13.38 7.18 -19.55
CA MET A 286 -12.62 8.20 -18.82
C MET A 286 -11.13 7.81 -18.74
N PRO A 287 -10.39 7.81 -19.86
CA PRO A 287 -9.00 7.34 -19.89
C PRO A 287 -8.05 8.16 -19.00
N VAL A 288 -8.40 9.41 -18.68
CA VAL A 288 -7.65 10.27 -17.75
C VAL A 288 -7.53 9.65 -16.35
N LEU A 289 -8.45 8.75 -15.94
CA LEU A 289 -8.33 8.00 -14.68
C LEU A 289 -7.03 7.19 -14.58
N LEU A 290 -6.47 6.76 -15.71
CA LEU A 290 -5.23 5.98 -15.75
C LEU A 290 -3.97 6.84 -15.54
N LEU A 291 -4.07 8.17 -15.61
CA LEU A 291 -2.98 9.09 -15.26
C LEU A 291 -2.95 9.43 -13.76
N GLN A 292 -4.07 9.24 -13.06
CA GLN A 292 -4.17 9.49 -11.62
C GLN A 292 -3.10 8.76 -10.77
N PRO A 293 -2.82 7.45 -10.95
CA PRO A 293 -1.81 6.78 -10.14
C PRO A 293 -0.41 7.33 -10.40
N VAL A 294 -0.08 7.66 -11.66
CA VAL A 294 1.24 8.22 -12.02
C VAL A 294 1.49 9.51 -11.24
N TYR A 295 0.51 10.41 -11.21
CA TYR A 295 0.59 11.65 -10.46
C TYR A 295 0.72 11.41 -8.95
N THR A 296 -0.14 10.58 -8.36
CA THR A 296 -0.13 10.33 -6.91
C THR A 296 1.16 9.66 -6.45
N TYR A 297 1.63 8.62 -7.15
CA TYR A 297 2.85 7.92 -6.78
C TYR A 297 4.11 8.75 -7.04
N LEU A 298 4.11 9.66 -8.03
CA LEU A 298 5.16 10.67 -8.18
C LEU A 298 5.24 11.58 -6.94
N LEU A 299 4.09 12.09 -6.47
CA LEU A 299 4.04 12.91 -5.25
C LEU A 299 4.46 12.14 -3.99
N ILE A 300 4.08 10.86 -3.88
CA ILE A 300 4.55 9.99 -2.79
C ILE A 300 6.07 9.80 -2.89
N GLY A 301 6.62 9.57 -4.08
CA GLY A 301 8.07 9.48 -4.31
C GLY A 301 8.80 10.74 -3.85
N LEU A 302 8.31 11.93 -4.23
CA LEU A 302 8.83 13.21 -3.74
C LEU A 302 8.74 13.33 -2.22
N THR A 303 7.65 12.86 -1.62
CA THR A 303 7.46 12.84 -0.17
C THR A 303 8.49 11.94 0.52
N VAL A 304 8.80 10.77 -0.05
CA VAL A 304 9.86 9.88 0.45
C VAL A 304 11.22 10.55 0.38
N CYS A 305 11.56 11.21 -0.73
CA CYS A 305 12.80 11.97 -0.87
C CYS A 305 12.89 13.10 0.17
N GLY A 306 11.81 13.87 0.35
CA GLY A 306 11.73 14.93 1.36
C GLY A 306 11.88 14.40 2.79
N TRP A 307 11.25 13.26 3.09
CA TRP A 307 11.38 12.61 4.40
C TRP A 307 12.81 12.12 4.67
N LEU A 308 13.48 11.50 3.69
CA LEU A 308 14.89 11.10 3.79
C LEU A 308 15.80 12.30 4.03
N TYR A 309 15.57 13.40 3.30
CA TYR A 309 16.30 14.64 3.48
C TYR A 309 16.11 15.23 4.89
N CYS A 310 14.87 15.28 5.39
CA CYS A 310 14.59 15.73 6.75
C CYS A 310 15.22 14.81 7.80
N MET A 311 15.20 13.49 7.57
CA MET A 311 15.88 12.51 8.44
C MET A 311 17.38 12.76 8.54
N LEU A 312 18.06 13.05 7.43
CA LEU A 312 19.50 13.37 7.45
C LEU A 312 19.80 14.60 8.30
N TRP A 313 18.98 15.65 8.19
CA TRP A 313 19.08 16.84 9.03
C TRP A 313 18.87 16.52 10.51
N ILE A 314 17.79 15.81 10.85
CA ILE A 314 17.45 15.43 12.24
C ILE A 314 18.55 14.57 12.86
N GLU A 315 19.11 13.63 12.10
CA GLU A 315 20.19 12.77 12.57
C GLU A 315 21.51 13.53 12.77
N SER A 316 21.74 14.62 12.02
CA SER A 316 22.92 15.47 12.15
C SER A 316 22.87 16.47 13.32
N ALA A 317 21.68 16.74 13.85
CA ALA A 317 21.46 17.74 14.89
C ALA A 317 21.76 17.21 16.30
N GLY A 318 22.31 18.08 17.15
CA GLY A 318 22.54 17.79 18.56
C GLY A 318 23.22 18.93 19.30
N ASN A 319 23.09 18.92 20.62
CA ASN A 319 23.78 19.85 21.51
C ASN A 319 25.17 19.31 21.83
N ILE A 320 26.15 20.21 21.89
CA ILE A 320 27.54 19.86 22.11
C ILE A 320 27.77 19.58 23.59
N TYR A 321 28.44 18.48 23.90
CA TYR A 321 28.90 18.17 25.25
C TYR A 321 30.25 17.45 25.21
N LYS A 322 31.03 17.56 26.28
CA LYS A 322 32.31 16.89 26.45
C LYS A 322 32.11 15.60 27.25
N ASN A 323 32.57 14.48 26.71
CA ASN A 323 32.51 13.18 27.38
C ASN A 323 33.66 13.04 28.39
N ARG A 324 33.61 12.03 29.27
CA ARG A 324 34.65 11.69 30.26
C ARG A 324 36.03 11.42 29.65
N LYS A 325 36.09 11.04 28.37
CA LYS A 325 37.33 10.89 27.58
C LYS A 325 37.83 12.22 26.97
N SER A 326 37.27 13.36 27.36
CA SER A 326 37.55 14.68 26.79
C SER A 326 37.19 14.87 25.31
N HIS A 327 36.40 13.97 24.73
CA HIS A 327 35.91 14.10 23.36
C HIS A 327 34.62 14.91 23.30
N ILE A 328 34.50 15.73 22.27
CA ILE A 328 33.30 16.49 21.99
C ILE A 328 32.31 15.61 21.22
N HIS A 329 31.08 15.51 21.71
CA HIS A 329 30.00 14.76 21.10
C HIS A 329 28.72 15.59 20.99
N PHE A 330 27.84 15.16 20.09
CA PHE A 330 26.51 15.73 19.92
C PHE A 330 25.49 14.84 20.62
N ARG A 331 24.80 15.37 21.64
CA ARG A 331 23.69 14.71 22.31
C ARG A 331 22.38 15.28 21.76
N LYS A 332 21.46 14.39 21.38
CA LYS A 332 20.09 14.79 21.05
C LYS A 332 19.33 15.10 22.34
N ASP A 333 18.75 16.29 22.42
CA ASP A 333 17.81 16.65 23.48
C ASP A 333 16.43 16.03 23.21
N SER A 334 15.53 16.16 24.19
CA SER A 334 14.16 15.63 24.09
C SER A 334 13.41 16.18 22.87
N VAL A 335 13.67 17.44 22.48
CA VAL A 335 13.05 18.09 21.31
C VAL A 335 13.48 17.42 20.01
N LEU A 336 14.78 17.16 19.82
CA LEU A 336 15.28 16.45 18.63
C LEU A 336 14.77 15.01 18.55
N VAL A 337 14.67 14.32 19.69
CA VAL A 337 14.08 12.97 19.74
C VAL A 337 12.59 13.00 19.39
N ALA A 338 11.83 13.97 19.90
CA ALA A 338 10.42 14.17 19.55
C ALA A 338 10.26 14.51 18.06
N THR A 339 11.13 15.36 17.51
CA THR A 339 11.13 15.76 16.09
C THR A 339 11.32 14.56 15.16
N ARG A 340 12.12 13.56 15.54
CA ARG A 340 12.27 12.33 14.75
C ARG A 340 10.96 11.54 14.63
N TRP A 341 10.23 11.38 15.74
CA TRP A 341 8.93 10.71 15.73
C TRP A 341 7.88 11.54 15.00
N TYR A 342 7.92 12.86 15.17
CA TYR A 342 7.06 13.78 14.46
C TYR A 342 7.28 13.71 12.94
N ASN A 343 8.53 13.67 12.46
CA ASN A 343 8.85 13.52 11.04
C ASN A 343 8.29 12.22 10.45
N LEU A 344 8.37 11.11 11.20
CA LEU A 344 7.78 9.83 10.79
C LEU A 344 6.24 9.89 10.76
N PHE A 345 5.62 10.51 11.76
CA PHE A 345 4.18 10.72 11.80
C PHE A 345 3.69 11.56 10.61
N PHE A 346 4.34 12.70 10.39
CA PHE A 346 4.01 13.62 9.30
C PHE A 346 4.17 12.98 7.93
N PHE A 347 5.17 12.12 7.75
CA PHE A 347 5.32 11.29 6.55
C PHE A 347 4.12 10.36 6.32
N PHE A 348 3.68 9.62 7.35
CA PHE A 348 2.50 8.75 7.22
C PHE A 348 1.23 9.53 6.91
N VAL A 349 0.99 10.65 7.59
CA VAL A 349 -0.18 11.51 7.35
C VAL A 349 -0.15 12.06 5.92
N THR A 350 1.00 12.53 5.44
CA THR A 350 1.13 13.07 4.08
C THR A 350 0.85 12.01 3.02
N CYS A 351 1.41 10.80 3.17
CA CYS A 351 1.14 9.69 2.25
C CYS A 351 -0.35 9.31 2.22
N GLU A 352 -1.00 9.20 3.37
CA GLU A 352 -2.44 8.89 3.45
C GLU A 352 -3.31 10.02 2.92
N PHE A 353 -2.89 11.27 3.10
CA PHE A 353 -3.58 12.44 2.54
C PHE A 353 -3.54 12.41 1.00
N LEU A 354 -2.38 12.11 0.41
CA LEU A 354 -2.23 11.99 -1.05
C LEU A 354 -3.07 10.83 -1.61
N LEU A 355 -3.06 9.67 -0.96
CA LEU A 355 -3.89 8.52 -1.35
C LEU A 355 -5.39 8.81 -1.18
N GLY A 356 -5.78 9.50 -0.09
CA GLY A 356 -7.17 9.89 0.14
C GLY A 356 -7.69 10.91 -0.89
N CYS A 357 -6.85 11.87 -1.31
CA CYS A 357 -7.16 12.77 -2.42
C CYS A 357 -7.46 11.97 -3.70
N GLN A 358 -6.62 10.99 -4.02
CA GLN A 358 -6.85 10.09 -5.16
C GLN A 358 -8.17 9.33 -5.04
N HIS A 359 -8.49 8.76 -3.87
CA HIS A 359 -9.73 8.03 -3.67
C HIS A 359 -10.97 8.90 -3.94
N ILE A 360 -11.04 10.12 -3.39
CA ILE A 360 -12.17 11.03 -3.65
C ILE A 360 -12.26 11.41 -5.12
N VAL A 361 -11.13 11.72 -5.78
CA VAL A 361 -11.11 12.12 -7.19
C VAL A 361 -11.65 11.00 -8.08
N VAL A 362 -11.14 9.78 -7.90
CA VAL A 362 -11.58 8.60 -8.66
C VAL A 362 -13.04 8.29 -8.36
N ALA A 363 -13.42 8.26 -7.08
CA ALA A 363 -14.80 7.97 -6.68
C ALA A 363 -15.80 8.99 -7.26
N GLY A 364 -15.48 10.29 -7.18
CA GLY A 364 -16.37 11.33 -7.71
C GLY A 364 -16.49 11.29 -9.23
N ALA A 365 -15.42 10.94 -9.95
CA ALA A 365 -15.47 10.79 -11.40
C ALA A 365 -16.30 9.57 -11.81
N VAL A 366 -16.09 8.43 -11.16
CA VAL A 366 -16.82 7.18 -11.41
C VAL A 366 -18.28 7.30 -11.03
N ALA A 367 -18.60 7.86 -9.86
CA ALA A 367 -19.99 8.09 -9.44
C ALA A 367 -20.72 9.04 -10.40
N ARG A 368 -20.07 10.12 -10.84
CA ARG A 368 -20.65 11.04 -11.84
C ARG A 368 -20.92 10.32 -13.17
N TRP A 369 -19.99 9.50 -13.63
CA TRP A 369 -20.20 8.68 -14.82
C TRP A 369 -21.33 7.66 -14.63
N PHE A 370 -21.39 6.98 -13.48
CA PHE A 370 -22.40 5.97 -13.17
C PHE A 370 -23.82 6.56 -13.19
N PHE A 371 -24.05 7.66 -12.47
CA PHE A 371 -25.36 8.31 -12.34
C PHE A 371 -25.73 9.26 -13.49
N THR A 372 -24.90 9.39 -14.53
CA THR A 372 -25.31 10.11 -15.75
C THR A 372 -25.98 9.14 -16.72
N ARG A 373 -27.20 9.42 -17.18
CA ARG A 373 -27.89 8.54 -18.15
C ARG A 373 -27.21 8.54 -19.52
N ASP A 374 -27.02 9.72 -20.11
CA ASP A 374 -26.29 9.85 -21.37
C ASP A 374 -24.78 9.99 -21.13
N LYS A 375 -24.06 8.87 -21.29
CA LYS A 375 -22.61 8.82 -21.06
C LYS A 375 -21.82 9.74 -21.99
N LYS A 376 -22.38 10.17 -23.14
CA LYS A 376 -21.71 11.10 -24.07
C LYS A 376 -21.62 12.53 -23.51
N GLN A 377 -22.49 12.88 -22.55
CA GLN A 377 -22.56 14.22 -21.96
C GLN A 377 -21.60 14.40 -20.77
N VAL A 378 -20.89 13.35 -20.36
CA VAL A 378 -19.95 13.39 -19.23
C VAL A 378 -18.66 14.11 -19.62
N SER A 379 -18.67 15.45 -19.57
CA SER A 379 -17.49 16.27 -19.86
C SER A 379 -16.57 16.42 -18.63
N LEU A 380 -15.30 16.02 -18.81
CA LEU A 380 -14.19 16.20 -17.85
C LEU A 380 -14.51 15.78 -16.40
N PRO A 381 -14.99 14.55 -16.15
CA PRO A 381 -15.43 14.11 -14.83
C PRO A 381 -14.29 14.11 -13.79
N VAL A 382 -13.08 13.73 -14.19
CA VAL A 382 -11.89 13.72 -13.32
C VAL A 382 -11.52 15.12 -12.86
N VAL A 383 -11.47 16.08 -13.78
CA VAL A 383 -11.13 17.49 -13.47
C VAL A 383 -12.18 18.13 -12.57
N LYS A 384 -13.47 17.89 -12.84
CA LYS A 384 -14.56 18.38 -11.98
C LYS A 384 -14.49 17.76 -10.58
N SER A 385 -14.23 16.46 -10.48
CA SER A 385 -14.04 15.76 -9.20
C SER A 385 -12.87 16.34 -8.40
N PHE A 386 -11.75 16.63 -9.08
CA PHE A 386 -10.60 17.30 -8.50
C PHE A 386 -10.93 18.72 -8.01
N GLY A 387 -11.73 19.48 -8.77
CA GLY A 387 -12.24 20.78 -8.34
C GLY A 387 -13.10 20.71 -7.08
N TYR A 388 -13.98 19.70 -6.98
CA TYR A 388 -14.78 19.47 -5.78
C TYR A 388 -13.93 19.07 -4.57
N LEU A 389 -12.90 18.24 -4.77
CA LEU A 389 -11.94 17.89 -3.72
C LEU A 389 -11.29 19.15 -3.14
N ILE A 390 -10.66 19.97 -3.97
CA ILE A 390 -9.93 21.17 -3.51
C ILE A 390 -10.88 22.16 -2.83
N ARG A 391 -12.07 22.36 -3.39
CA ARG A 391 -12.99 23.39 -2.90
C ARG A 391 -13.75 22.99 -1.63
N TYR A 392 -14.08 21.71 -1.46
CA TYR A 392 -15.03 21.28 -0.43
C TYR A 392 -14.50 20.19 0.51
N HIS A 393 -13.71 19.23 0.03
CA HIS A 393 -13.50 17.96 0.75
C HIS A 393 -12.09 17.70 1.27
N LEU A 394 -11.18 18.68 1.22
CA LEU A 394 -9.83 18.54 1.79
C LEU A 394 -9.85 18.24 3.30
N GLY A 395 -10.83 18.76 4.06
CA GLY A 395 -10.97 18.47 5.48
C GLY A 395 -11.30 17.00 5.76
N THR A 396 -12.21 16.41 4.97
CA THR A 396 -12.56 14.99 5.11
C THR A 396 -11.36 14.09 4.83
N VAL A 397 -10.56 14.43 3.81
CA VAL A 397 -9.31 13.71 3.52
C VAL A 397 -8.30 13.89 4.65
N ALA A 398 -8.16 15.10 5.19
CA ALA A 398 -7.30 15.36 6.33
C ALA A 398 -7.71 14.55 7.56
N PHE A 399 -9.00 14.45 7.87
CA PHE A 399 -9.50 13.66 9.00
C PHE A 399 -9.14 12.18 8.86
N GLY A 400 -9.43 11.57 7.70
CA GLY A 400 -9.08 10.17 7.45
C GLY A 400 -7.57 9.91 7.48
N ALA A 401 -6.78 10.82 6.89
CA ALA A 401 -5.31 10.74 6.90
C ALA A 401 -4.71 10.85 8.30
N LEU A 402 -5.25 11.72 9.16
CA LEU A 402 -4.82 11.87 10.55
C LEU A 402 -5.11 10.61 11.36
N ILE A 403 -6.31 10.04 11.26
CA ILE A 403 -6.68 8.82 12.00
C ILE A 403 -5.76 7.65 11.61
N ILE A 404 -5.59 7.40 10.31
CA ILE A 404 -4.73 6.31 9.83
C ILE A 404 -3.26 6.59 10.20
N GLY A 405 -2.81 7.84 10.07
CA GLY A 405 -1.45 8.26 10.43
C GLY A 405 -1.12 8.03 11.91
N ILE A 406 -2.06 8.33 12.82
CA ILE A 406 -1.90 8.10 14.26
C ILE A 406 -1.75 6.60 14.55
N VAL A 407 -2.61 5.76 13.97
CA VAL A 407 -2.56 4.31 14.18
C VAL A 407 -1.25 3.71 13.64
N ARG A 408 -0.78 4.18 12.48
CA ARG A 408 0.51 3.76 11.92
C ARG A 408 1.69 4.17 12.79
N LEU A 409 1.65 5.38 13.38
CA LEU A 409 2.68 5.82 14.32
C LEU A 409 2.69 4.92 15.57
N ILE A 410 1.52 4.62 16.15
CA ILE A 410 1.41 3.73 17.31
C ILE A 410 2.01 2.36 16.98
N ARG A 411 1.69 1.78 15.82
CA ARG A 411 2.27 0.50 15.38
C ARG A 411 3.80 0.59 15.24
N ALA A 412 4.32 1.66 14.65
CA ALA A 412 5.76 1.87 14.51
C ALA A 412 6.46 1.99 15.89
N ILE A 413 5.83 2.62 16.87
CA ILE A 413 6.31 2.70 18.25
C ILE A 413 6.33 1.32 18.90
N ILE A 414 5.26 0.52 18.76
CA ILE A 414 5.19 -0.86 19.29
C ILE A 414 6.33 -1.71 18.71
N SER A 415 6.56 -1.66 17.39
CA SER A 415 7.66 -2.38 16.75
C SER A 415 9.04 -1.91 17.23
N PHE A 416 9.20 -0.61 17.49
CA PHE A 416 10.45 -0.08 18.07
C PHE A 416 10.67 -0.57 19.50
N VAL A 417 9.63 -0.55 20.34
CA VAL A 417 9.67 -1.02 21.74
C VAL A 417 9.97 -2.51 21.79
N GLN A 418 9.32 -3.33 20.95
CA GLN A 418 9.62 -4.75 20.78
C GLN A 418 11.11 -5.00 20.53
N ASN A 419 11.71 -4.26 19.60
CA ASN A 419 13.13 -4.42 19.29
C ASN A 419 14.07 -4.00 20.44
N ARG A 420 13.63 -3.10 21.34
CA ARG A 420 14.40 -2.71 22.54
C ARG A 420 14.22 -3.67 23.71
N LEU A 421 13.04 -4.25 23.84
CA LEU A 421 12.70 -5.21 24.89
C LEU A 421 13.16 -6.64 24.59
N LYS A 422 13.70 -6.93 23.40
CA LYS A 422 14.40 -8.21 23.12
C LYS A 422 15.53 -8.53 24.12
N LYS A 423 16.04 -7.53 24.85
CA LYS A 423 17.03 -7.71 25.91
C LYS A 423 16.43 -8.21 27.24
N TYR A 424 15.12 -8.04 27.43
CA TYR A 424 14.35 -8.48 28.60
C TYR A 424 13.35 -9.56 28.14
N ASP A 425 13.90 -10.68 27.66
CA ASP A 425 13.16 -11.77 27.00
C ASP A 425 12.35 -12.60 28.01
N ASN A 426 11.20 -12.05 28.42
CA ASN A 426 10.19 -12.77 29.18
C ASN A 426 9.06 -13.19 28.24
N ASP A 427 8.61 -14.45 28.33
CA ASP A 427 7.54 -15.00 27.47
C ASP A 427 6.24 -14.17 27.54
N CYS A 428 5.90 -13.65 28.71
CA CYS A 428 4.73 -12.80 28.92
C CYS A 428 4.82 -11.47 28.14
N VAL A 429 5.99 -10.81 28.14
CA VAL A 429 6.21 -9.57 27.40
C VAL A 429 6.14 -9.82 25.90
N ARG A 430 6.69 -10.95 25.44
CA ARG A 430 6.61 -11.37 24.03
C ARG A 430 5.17 -11.62 23.58
N LEU A 431 4.36 -12.29 24.40
CA LEU A 431 2.95 -12.56 24.12
C LEU A 431 2.13 -11.26 24.05
N ILE A 432 2.26 -10.37 25.04
CA ILE A 432 1.53 -9.09 25.06
C ILE A 432 1.88 -8.25 23.83
N LEU A 433 3.17 -8.10 23.53
CA LEU A 433 3.60 -7.30 22.40
C LEU A 433 3.15 -7.89 21.06
N TRP A 434 3.14 -9.22 20.91
CA TRP A 434 2.62 -9.89 19.72
C TRP A 434 1.11 -9.66 19.56
N CYS A 435 0.34 -9.81 20.65
CA CYS A 435 -1.10 -9.55 20.67
C CYS A 435 -1.42 -8.09 20.32
N CYS A 436 -0.77 -7.12 20.96
CA CYS A 436 -0.95 -5.70 20.65
C CYS A 436 -0.63 -5.38 19.19
N HIS A 437 0.48 -5.90 18.66
CA HIS A 437 0.85 -5.68 17.26
C HIS A 437 -0.20 -6.25 16.29
N CYS A 438 -0.73 -7.44 16.59
CA CYS A 438 -1.83 -8.04 15.82
C CYS A 438 -3.11 -7.21 15.89
N CYS A 439 -3.55 -6.79 17.08
CA CYS A 439 -4.75 -5.97 17.25
C CYS A 439 -4.65 -4.62 16.51
N PHE A 440 -3.52 -3.92 16.60
CA PHE A 440 -3.30 -2.66 15.88
C PHE A 440 -3.20 -2.86 14.37
N TRP A 441 -2.64 -3.98 13.91
CA TRP A 441 -2.66 -4.34 12.49
C TRP A 441 -4.11 -4.53 11.99
N CYS A 442 -4.92 -5.31 12.70
CA CYS A 442 -6.33 -5.51 12.38
C CYS A 442 -7.12 -4.20 12.42
N PHE A 443 -6.87 -3.35 13.42
CA PHE A 443 -7.50 -2.04 13.52
C PHE A 443 -7.12 -1.11 12.36
N GLU A 444 -5.84 -1.08 11.95
CA GLU A 444 -5.42 -0.34 10.76
C GLU A 444 -6.12 -0.85 9.50
N CYS A 445 -6.24 -2.17 9.32
CA CYS A 445 -6.94 -2.76 8.18
C CYS A 445 -8.42 -2.35 8.16
N ALA A 446 -9.12 -2.43 9.30
CA ALA A 446 -10.51 -2.02 9.41
C ALA A 446 -10.69 -0.52 9.15
N LEU A 447 -9.81 0.32 9.69
CA LEU A 447 -9.84 1.77 9.46
C LEU A 447 -9.59 2.13 8.00
N ARG A 448 -8.63 1.48 7.33
CA ARG A 448 -8.38 1.71 5.89
C ARG A 448 -9.61 1.35 5.06
N PHE A 449 -10.22 0.20 5.35
CA PHE A 449 -11.47 -0.21 4.70
C PHE A 449 -12.59 0.81 4.91
N LEU A 450 -12.85 1.22 6.16
CA LEU A 450 -13.88 2.20 6.48
C LEU A 450 -13.61 3.55 5.81
N THR A 451 -12.38 4.04 5.87
CA THR A 451 -11.97 5.35 5.32
C THR A 451 -12.16 5.39 3.81
N ARG A 452 -11.74 4.33 3.10
CA ARG A 452 -11.93 4.24 1.65
C ARG A 452 -13.40 4.30 1.25
N ASN A 453 -14.27 3.54 1.94
CA ASN A 453 -15.70 3.55 1.65
C ASN A 453 -16.37 4.87 2.06
N ALA A 454 -15.92 5.50 3.16
CA ALA A 454 -16.37 6.83 3.57
C ALA A 454 -16.04 7.92 2.53
N TYR A 455 -14.87 7.83 1.88
CA TYR A 455 -14.50 8.72 0.78
C TYR A 455 -15.40 8.56 -0.45
N ILE A 456 -15.85 7.34 -0.74
CA ILE A 456 -16.81 7.09 -1.84
C ILE A 456 -18.14 7.78 -1.54
N GLU A 457 -18.69 7.57 -0.36
CA GLU A 457 -19.95 8.21 0.08
C GLU A 457 -19.84 9.74 0.12
N THR A 458 -18.70 10.26 0.57
CA THR A 458 -18.40 11.69 0.53
C THR A 458 -18.38 12.20 -0.90
N ALA A 459 -17.79 11.45 -1.83
CA ALA A 459 -17.74 11.82 -3.23
C ALA A 459 -19.13 11.84 -3.88
N ILE A 460 -20.05 10.97 -3.47
CA ILE A 460 -21.44 10.93 -3.97
C ILE A 460 -22.28 12.06 -3.36
N TYR A 461 -22.35 12.12 -2.02
CA TYR A 461 -23.28 12.98 -1.30
C TYR A 461 -22.72 14.31 -0.80
N GLY A 462 -21.41 14.52 -0.87
CA GLY A 462 -20.76 15.71 -0.33
C GLY A 462 -20.82 15.81 1.20
N CYS A 463 -20.93 14.68 1.90
CA CYS A 463 -21.05 14.63 3.36
C CYS A 463 -19.68 14.62 4.07
N ASN A 464 -19.68 14.87 5.39
CA ASN A 464 -18.47 14.78 6.21
C ASN A 464 -18.03 13.32 6.45
N PHE A 465 -16.82 13.13 7.00
CA PHE A 465 -16.22 11.79 7.14
C PHE A 465 -17.09 10.82 7.95
N CYS A 466 -17.58 11.25 9.12
CA CYS A 466 -18.34 10.37 10.02
C CYS A 466 -19.70 9.99 9.43
N THR A 467 -20.39 10.94 8.81
CA THR A 467 -21.66 10.67 8.12
C THR A 467 -21.44 9.76 6.91
N GLY A 468 -20.39 10.00 6.11
CA GLY A 468 -20.02 9.15 4.99
C GLY A 468 -19.66 7.74 5.44
N GLY A 469 -18.87 7.60 6.50
CA GLY A 469 -18.51 6.31 7.09
C GLY A 469 -19.73 5.54 7.61
N LYS A 470 -20.68 6.22 8.26
CA LYS A 470 -21.93 5.60 8.72
C LYS A 470 -22.76 5.08 7.56
N LYS A 471 -22.95 5.88 6.50
CA LYS A 471 -23.69 5.48 5.30
C LYS A 471 -23.02 4.31 4.58
N ALA A 472 -21.71 4.41 4.36
CA ALA A 472 -20.91 3.34 3.77
C ALA A 472 -21.05 2.04 4.55
N PHE A 473 -20.93 2.11 5.88
CA PHE A 473 -21.09 0.94 6.72
C PHE A 473 -22.50 0.37 6.64
N GLN A 474 -23.55 1.20 6.65
CA GLN A 474 -24.94 0.73 6.50
C GLN A 474 -25.20 0.06 5.14
N ALA A 475 -24.69 0.63 4.05
CA ALA A 475 -24.80 0.05 2.70
C ALA A 475 -24.13 -1.34 2.62
N LEU A 476 -22.97 -1.49 3.27
CA LEU A 476 -22.18 -2.73 3.24
C LEU A 476 -22.63 -3.78 4.28
N ALA A 477 -23.07 -3.35 5.47
CA ALA A 477 -23.41 -4.24 6.59
C ALA A 477 -24.68 -5.04 6.33
N SER A 478 -25.62 -4.50 5.55
CA SER A 478 -26.88 -5.16 5.22
C SER A 478 -26.70 -6.56 4.61
N ASN A 479 -25.52 -6.86 4.02
CA ASN A 479 -25.17 -8.18 3.50
C ASN A 479 -23.65 -8.43 3.58
N VAL A 480 -23.09 -8.45 4.80
CA VAL A 480 -21.62 -8.55 5.02
C VAL A 480 -20.95 -9.74 4.31
N LEU A 481 -21.58 -10.92 4.29
CA LEU A 481 -21.06 -12.11 3.60
C LEU A 481 -20.97 -11.91 2.08
N ARG A 482 -21.92 -11.16 1.50
CA ARG A 482 -21.91 -10.81 0.08
C ARG A 482 -20.75 -9.86 -0.22
N VAL A 483 -20.55 -8.85 0.62
CA VAL A 483 -19.45 -7.88 0.47
C VAL A 483 -18.10 -8.57 0.60
N ALA A 484 -17.91 -9.41 1.63
CA ALA A 484 -16.67 -10.13 1.85
C ALA A 484 -16.32 -11.06 0.68
N ALA A 485 -17.31 -11.77 0.14
CA ALA A 485 -17.13 -12.63 -1.04
C ALA A 485 -16.77 -11.85 -2.32
N ILE A 486 -17.37 -10.67 -2.51
CA ILE A 486 -17.07 -9.80 -3.66
C ILE A 486 -15.64 -9.28 -3.57
N ASN A 487 -15.24 -8.81 -2.37
CA ASN A 487 -13.91 -8.30 -2.13
C ASN A 487 -12.85 -9.40 -2.30
N SER A 488 -13.07 -10.60 -1.75
CA SER A 488 -12.09 -11.69 -1.85
C SER A 488 -11.89 -12.20 -3.28
N VAL A 489 -12.96 -12.37 -4.06
CA VAL A 489 -12.86 -12.79 -5.47
C VAL A 489 -12.25 -11.66 -6.31
N GLY A 490 -12.64 -10.41 -6.07
CA GLY A 490 -12.07 -9.25 -6.74
C GLY A 490 -10.57 -9.12 -6.49
N ASP A 491 -10.15 -9.17 -5.23
CA ASP A 491 -8.75 -9.11 -4.82
C ASP A 491 -7.92 -10.23 -5.45
N PHE A 492 -8.49 -11.44 -5.53
CA PHE A 492 -7.84 -12.57 -6.18
C PHE A 492 -7.60 -12.31 -7.69
N VAL A 493 -8.60 -11.78 -8.41
CA VAL A 493 -8.46 -11.45 -9.83
C VAL A 493 -7.43 -10.34 -10.05
N LEU A 494 -7.45 -9.31 -9.20
CA LEU A 494 -6.50 -8.21 -9.26
C LEU A 494 -5.08 -8.69 -8.93
N PHE A 495 -4.93 -9.62 -7.99
CA PHE A 495 -3.66 -10.28 -7.68
C PHE A 495 -3.14 -11.07 -8.88
N LEU A 496 -3.99 -11.87 -9.53
CA LEU A 496 -3.61 -12.61 -10.73
C LEU A 496 -3.17 -11.66 -11.86
N GLY A 497 -3.85 -10.53 -12.02
CA GLY A 497 -3.41 -9.47 -12.93
C GLY A 497 -1.99 -8.98 -12.62
N LYS A 498 -1.66 -8.71 -11.35
CA LYS A 498 -0.30 -8.32 -10.94
C LYS A 498 0.73 -9.39 -11.30
N VAL A 499 0.42 -10.66 -11.03
CA VAL A 499 1.29 -11.80 -11.39
C VAL A 499 1.51 -11.87 -12.90
N THR A 500 0.45 -11.76 -13.70
CA THR A 500 0.56 -11.76 -15.17
C THR A 500 1.47 -10.65 -15.69
N VAL A 501 1.37 -9.42 -15.17
CA VAL A 501 2.27 -8.33 -15.56
C VAL A 501 3.73 -8.67 -15.27
N VAL A 502 4.02 -9.18 -14.07
CA VAL A 502 5.38 -9.55 -13.66
C VAL A 502 5.91 -10.68 -14.54
N THR A 503 5.13 -11.74 -14.76
CA THR A 503 5.54 -12.89 -15.59
C THR A 503 5.83 -12.47 -17.02
N LEU A 504 4.96 -11.69 -17.66
CA LEU A 504 5.17 -11.22 -19.03
C LEU A 504 6.39 -10.29 -19.14
N THR A 505 6.63 -9.45 -18.13
CA THR A 505 7.82 -8.61 -18.08
C THR A 505 9.09 -9.44 -17.93
N VAL A 506 9.08 -10.45 -17.04
CA VAL A 506 10.21 -11.37 -16.83
C VAL A 506 10.51 -12.18 -18.09
N VAL A 507 9.49 -12.73 -18.77
CA VAL A 507 9.65 -13.44 -20.05
C VAL A 507 10.24 -12.53 -21.12
N SER A 508 9.75 -11.29 -21.22
CA SER A 508 10.33 -10.28 -22.12
C SER A 508 11.79 -9.96 -21.76
N GLY A 509 12.11 -9.90 -20.47
CA GLY A 509 13.47 -9.72 -19.95
C GLY A 509 14.40 -10.86 -20.31
N ILE A 510 13.95 -12.11 -20.16
CA ILE A 510 14.70 -13.29 -20.58
C ILE A 510 15.02 -13.19 -22.08
N TYR A 511 14.02 -12.90 -22.92
CA TYR A 511 14.22 -12.80 -24.37
C TYR A 511 15.17 -11.64 -24.78
N LEU A 512 15.07 -10.49 -24.12
CA LEU A 512 15.90 -9.32 -24.41
C LEU A 512 17.35 -9.47 -23.92
N LEU A 513 17.56 -10.04 -22.73
CA LEU A 513 18.88 -10.16 -22.12
C LEU A 513 19.65 -11.42 -22.57
N GLN A 514 18.97 -12.47 -23.01
CA GLN A 514 19.64 -13.66 -23.59
C GLN A 514 20.49 -13.32 -24.83
N LYS A 515 20.13 -12.26 -25.57
CA LYS A 515 20.87 -11.83 -26.76
C LYS A 515 22.07 -10.94 -26.46
N LYS A 516 22.33 -10.60 -25.19
CA LYS A 516 23.34 -9.62 -24.80
C LYS A 516 24.59 -10.30 -24.26
N GLU A 517 25.70 -10.07 -24.93
CA GLU A 517 27.02 -10.54 -24.49
C GLU A 517 27.57 -9.68 -23.34
N GLY A 518 28.40 -10.30 -22.49
CA GLY A 518 29.08 -9.61 -21.38
C GLY A 518 28.28 -9.52 -20.08
N LEU A 519 27.20 -10.28 -19.94
CA LEU A 519 26.45 -10.44 -18.68
C LEU A 519 26.85 -11.75 -17.98
N HIS A 520 27.25 -11.69 -16.71
CA HIS A 520 27.56 -12.88 -15.92
C HIS A 520 26.33 -13.45 -15.21
N TYR A 521 25.51 -12.57 -14.62
CA TYR A 521 24.26 -12.87 -13.93
C TYR A 521 23.06 -12.15 -14.59
N PRO A 522 22.59 -12.61 -15.77
CA PRO A 522 21.47 -11.98 -16.47
C PRO A 522 20.16 -11.99 -15.66
N TRP A 523 20.01 -12.90 -14.70
CA TRP A 523 18.86 -12.95 -13.80
C TRP A 523 18.77 -11.74 -12.86
N VAL A 524 19.88 -11.06 -12.53
CA VAL A 524 19.88 -9.92 -11.60
C VAL A 524 19.13 -8.71 -12.19
N PRO A 525 19.46 -8.21 -13.39
CA PRO A 525 18.65 -7.18 -14.05
C PRO A 525 17.19 -7.61 -14.28
N ILE A 526 16.92 -8.88 -14.62
CA ILE A 526 15.56 -9.39 -14.84
C ILE A 526 14.75 -9.37 -13.54
N ALA A 527 15.34 -9.80 -12.43
CA ALA A 527 14.70 -9.78 -11.11
C ALA A 527 14.42 -8.34 -10.65
N LEU A 528 15.36 -7.42 -10.90
CA LEU A 528 15.14 -6.00 -10.62
C LEU A 528 13.99 -5.42 -11.47
N ALA A 529 13.98 -5.72 -12.76
CA ALA A 529 12.88 -5.31 -13.65
C ALA A 529 11.54 -5.91 -13.22
N GLY A 530 11.51 -7.19 -12.81
CA GLY A 530 10.33 -7.85 -12.27
C GLY A 530 9.82 -7.21 -10.97
N PHE A 531 10.72 -6.82 -10.07
CA PHE A 531 10.38 -6.07 -8.86
C PHE A 531 9.72 -4.72 -9.20
N PHE A 532 10.30 -3.96 -10.13
CA PHE A 532 9.69 -2.72 -10.58
C PHE A 532 8.36 -2.94 -11.30
N ALA A 533 8.24 -3.99 -12.11
CA ALA A 533 6.98 -4.36 -12.77
C ALA A 533 5.88 -4.66 -11.75
N MET A 534 6.22 -5.31 -10.63
CA MET A 534 5.28 -5.55 -9.52
C MET A 534 4.80 -4.23 -8.90
N LEU A 535 5.72 -3.28 -8.68
CA LEU A 535 5.38 -1.95 -8.16
C LEU A 535 4.45 -1.20 -9.12
N VAL A 536 4.80 -1.16 -10.42
CA VAL A 536 3.99 -0.51 -11.44
C VAL A 536 2.60 -1.16 -11.52
N ALA A 537 2.53 -2.49 -11.59
CA ALA A 537 1.27 -3.22 -11.63
C ALA A 537 0.40 -2.91 -10.39
N HIS A 538 1.01 -2.87 -9.20
CA HIS A 538 0.31 -2.49 -7.97
C HIS A 538 -0.30 -1.08 -8.06
N CYS A 539 0.43 -0.11 -8.61
CA CYS A 539 -0.04 1.28 -8.72
C CYS A 539 -1.26 1.41 -9.64
N PHE A 540 -1.25 0.72 -10.78
CA PHE A 540 -2.35 0.77 -11.75
C PHE A 540 -3.56 -0.04 -11.32
N ILE A 541 -3.33 -1.24 -10.76
CA ILE A 541 -4.40 -2.14 -10.36
C ILE A 541 -5.12 -1.63 -9.10
N SER A 542 -4.45 -0.90 -8.20
CA SER A 542 -5.11 -0.30 -7.02
C SER A 542 -6.14 0.78 -7.40
N ILE A 543 -5.92 1.51 -8.49
CA ILE A 543 -6.94 2.43 -9.04
C ILE A 543 -8.13 1.65 -9.56
N TYR A 544 -7.89 0.54 -10.27
CA TYR A 544 -8.97 -0.29 -10.78
C TYR A 544 -9.83 -0.87 -9.66
N GLU A 545 -9.19 -1.30 -8.56
CA GLU A 545 -9.84 -1.70 -7.32
C GLU A 545 -10.75 -0.58 -6.78
N MET A 546 -10.26 0.67 -6.75
CA MET A 546 -11.04 1.83 -6.30
C MET A 546 -12.26 2.10 -7.19
N ILE A 547 -12.13 1.88 -8.51
CA ILE A 547 -13.24 2.02 -9.47
C ILE A 547 -14.30 0.95 -9.20
N ILE A 548 -13.90 -0.31 -9.00
CA ILE A 548 -14.82 -1.41 -8.70
C ILE A 548 -15.61 -1.12 -7.43
N ASP A 549 -14.94 -0.70 -6.35
CA ASP A 549 -15.61 -0.39 -5.08
C ASP A 549 -16.59 0.77 -5.22
N THR A 550 -16.20 1.79 -5.98
CA THR A 550 -17.09 2.93 -6.24
C THR A 550 -18.33 2.49 -7.00
N ILE A 551 -18.18 1.68 -8.05
CA ILE A 551 -19.31 1.14 -8.82
C ILE A 551 -20.18 0.26 -7.92
N PHE A 552 -19.59 -0.54 -7.05
CA PHE A 552 -20.32 -1.39 -6.12
C PHE A 552 -21.17 -0.57 -5.15
N ILE A 553 -20.63 0.48 -4.55
CA ILE A 553 -21.41 1.40 -3.69
C ILE A 553 -22.49 2.13 -4.50
N CYS A 554 -22.17 2.63 -5.70
CA CYS A 554 -23.16 3.27 -6.55
C CYS A 554 -24.31 2.32 -6.91
N PHE A 555 -23.99 1.04 -7.16
CA PHE A 555 -24.97 -0.01 -7.38
C PHE A 555 -25.84 -0.27 -6.14
N CYS A 556 -25.24 -0.32 -4.94
CA CYS A 556 -26.00 -0.47 -3.70
C CYS A 556 -26.94 0.70 -3.44
N GLU A 557 -26.49 1.93 -3.68
CA GLU A 557 -27.30 3.14 -3.51
C GLU A 557 -28.43 3.24 -4.56
N ASP A 558 -28.13 2.93 -5.82
CA ASP A 558 -29.13 2.85 -6.90
C ASP A 558 -30.20 1.79 -6.58
N TYR A 559 -29.77 0.62 -6.11
CA TYR A 559 -30.66 -0.45 -5.69
C TYR A 559 -31.57 -0.05 -4.50
N ALA A 560 -31.03 0.69 -3.53
CA ALA A 560 -31.77 1.07 -2.33
C ALA A 560 -32.79 2.19 -2.59
N LYS A 561 -32.51 3.11 -3.53
CA LYS A 561 -33.32 4.32 -3.74
C LYS A 561 -34.29 4.24 -4.92
N ASN A 562 -33.98 3.40 -5.91
CA ASN A 562 -34.77 3.27 -7.12
C ASN A 562 -35.54 1.95 -7.13
N ASP A 563 -36.76 1.97 -7.66
CA ASP A 563 -37.67 0.83 -7.70
C ASP A 563 -37.74 0.17 -9.09
N GLY A 564 -37.20 0.84 -10.11
CA GLY A 564 -37.22 0.41 -11.50
C GLY A 564 -38.52 0.71 -12.24
N ILE A 565 -39.52 1.29 -11.56
CA ILE A 565 -40.85 1.60 -12.11
C ILE A 565 -41.05 3.12 -12.12
N ASN A 566 -41.22 3.72 -10.94
CA ASN A 566 -41.40 5.16 -10.80
C ASN A 566 -40.06 5.89 -10.87
N ARG A 567 -39.00 5.23 -10.39
CA ARG A 567 -37.62 5.71 -10.44
C ARG A 567 -36.77 4.67 -11.16
N PRO A 568 -36.47 4.87 -12.45
CA PRO A 568 -35.72 3.89 -13.22
C PRO A 568 -34.27 3.81 -12.71
N TYR A 569 -33.74 2.60 -12.67
CA TYR A 569 -32.35 2.35 -12.26
C TYR A 569 -31.34 2.99 -13.21
N PHE A 570 -30.19 3.42 -12.67
CA PHE A 570 -29.04 3.89 -13.44
C PHE A 570 -28.08 2.76 -13.82
N MET A 571 -28.10 1.66 -13.08
CA MET A 571 -27.25 0.48 -13.33
C MET A 571 -27.49 -0.13 -14.71
N SER A 572 -26.47 -0.80 -15.23
CA SER A 572 -26.57 -1.46 -16.54
C SER A 572 -27.53 -2.64 -16.52
N ARG A 573 -27.98 -3.08 -17.71
CA ARG A 573 -28.88 -4.24 -17.86
C ARG A 573 -28.34 -5.50 -17.18
N GLY A 574 -27.03 -5.75 -17.24
CA GLY A 574 -26.42 -6.93 -16.60
C GLY A 574 -26.50 -6.89 -15.07
N LEU A 575 -26.35 -5.70 -14.47
CA LEU A 575 -26.54 -5.52 -13.03
C LEU A 575 -28.02 -5.62 -12.63
N MET A 576 -28.91 -5.08 -13.45
CA MET A 576 -30.36 -5.16 -13.25
C MET A 576 -30.88 -6.59 -13.31
N GLU A 577 -30.45 -7.36 -14.32
CA GLU A 577 -30.81 -8.78 -14.47
C GLU A 577 -30.36 -9.59 -13.25
N PHE A 578 -29.18 -9.29 -12.71
CA PHE A 578 -28.70 -9.91 -11.47
C PHE A 578 -29.63 -9.62 -10.28
N VAL A 579 -30.08 -8.38 -10.14
CA VAL A 579 -31.03 -7.97 -9.09
C VAL A 579 -32.36 -8.69 -9.26
N GLU A 580 -32.89 -8.73 -10.48
CA GLU A 580 -34.18 -9.34 -10.77
C GLU A 580 -34.16 -10.85 -10.49
N ASN A 581 -33.11 -11.54 -10.93
CA ASN A 581 -32.89 -12.97 -10.63
C ASN A 581 -32.77 -13.23 -9.13
N SER A 582 -32.17 -12.31 -8.37
CA SER A 582 -32.11 -12.39 -6.92
C SER A 582 -33.49 -12.21 -6.26
N LYS A 583 -34.30 -11.24 -6.73
CA LYS A 583 -35.67 -11.03 -6.25
C LYS A 583 -36.57 -12.23 -6.54
N LYS A 584 -36.48 -12.81 -7.75
CA LYS A 584 -37.22 -14.03 -8.13
C LYS A 584 -36.87 -15.21 -7.21
N ALA A 585 -35.59 -15.40 -6.90
CA ALA A 585 -35.16 -16.45 -5.99
C ALA A 585 -35.65 -16.26 -4.55
N LEU A 586 -35.70 -15.02 -4.05
CA LEU A 586 -36.25 -14.71 -2.72
C LEU A 586 -37.76 -14.96 -2.66
N ARG A 587 -38.53 -14.46 -3.64
CA ARG A 587 -39.98 -14.72 -3.71
C ARG A 587 -40.27 -16.22 -3.78
N TYR A 588 -39.47 -16.98 -4.53
CA TYR A 588 -39.63 -18.42 -4.59
C TYR A 588 -39.39 -19.07 -3.22
N ALA A 589 -38.37 -18.63 -2.48
CA ALA A 589 -38.12 -19.13 -1.13
C ALA A 589 -39.27 -18.79 -0.17
N ASP A 590 -39.76 -17.55 -0.17
CA ASP A 590 -40.86 -17.10 0.69
C ASP A 590 -42.20 -17.80 0.38
N HIS A 591 -42.42 -18.23 -0.87
CA HIS A 591 -43.60 -19.01 -1.24
C HIS A 591 -43.53 -20.49 -0.86
N HIS A 592 -42.34 -21.01 -0.54
CA HIS A 592 -42.11 -22.42 -0.21
C HIS A 592 -41.60 -22.64 1.23
N SER A 593 -41.50 -21.56 2.01
CA SER A 593 -41.32 -21.55 3.47
C SER A 593 -42.66 -21.31 4.15
#